data_AF-A0A0J7XPR2-F1
#
_entry.id   AF-A0A0J7XPR2-F1
#
_cell.length_a   1.000
_cell.length_b   1.000
_cell.length_c   1.000
_cell.angle_alpha   90.00
_cell.angle_beta   90.00
_cell.angle_gamma   90.00
#
_symmetry.space_group_name_H-M   'P 1'
#
loop_
_entity.id
_entity.type
_entity.pdbx_description
1 polymer ?
#
loop_
_entity_poly.entity_id
_entity_poly.type
_entity_poly.pdbx_seq_one_letter_code
_entity_poly.pdbx_strand_id
1 'polypeptide(L)'
;MNDDLPEPLTPPDCDLRKFRDMPLDVGRLRDSDLLTEEEPEAIVAALLLWGAAWHQVPAASVPDNDRWLAKAAGYGRAIEAWIRIRAGALRGFLLCSDGRLYHKTVAEKANAAWDSRLKYEWTKAADRHRKSQKDLPEKDRSKFPDFEGWKLVRQSSVDIPAEIHGRSDGMEHAKTETGKTLGATQPVREGQNARKTEKQACSNGNGAHFQRKDPEIPLENALKGNDRNRNESIDKSPTDSFVGNAKDGNRSVEGDQPADPDKVFWDEAKKYLSPKRSAQIGKWVKDHGREAVADAIKLSKAENAIDPPAYISACLRNAKQRADATKDAKTVEDEAFNRRFPERILPEDEARVLMSDAEFDRWKSRQAAERRPPNETGAEQEHSE
;
A
#
# COMPACT_ATOMS: atom_id res chain seq x y z
N MET A 1 -27.23 -18.81 -28.30
CA MET A 1 -26.16 -18.85 -27.29
C MET A 1 -25.63 -20.27 -27.30
N ASN A 2 -24.31 -20.47 -27.19
CA ASN A 2 -23.77 -21.82 -27.09
C ASN A 2 -23.78 -22.20 -25.62
N ASP A 3 -24.88 -22.80 -25.16
CA ASP A 3 -25.13 -23.06 -23.74
C ASP A 3 -24.17 -24.11 -23.13
N ASP A 4 -23.35 -24.77 -23.96
CA ASP A 4 -22.29 -25.70 -23.55
C ASP A 4 -20.94 -25.04 -23.20
N LEU A 5 -20.76 -23.73 -23.47
CA LEU A 5 -19.48 -23.03 -23.20
C LEU A 5 -19.47 -22.34 -21.82
N PRO A 6 -18.33 -22.38 -21.09
CA PRO A 6 -18.22 -21.73 -19.79
C PRO A 6 -18.35 -20.19 -19.89
N GLU A 7 -18.81 -19.57 -18.82
CA GLU A 7 -18.84 -18.12 -18.70
C GLU A 7 -17.42 -17.50 -18.76
N PRO A 8 -17.28 -16.23 -19.18
CA PRO A 8 -16.01 -15.50 -19.16
C PRO A 8 -15.33 -15.54 -17.79
N LEU A 9 -14.04 -15.87 -17.75
CA LEU A 9 -13.31 -16.03 -16.48
C LEU A 9 -12.96 -14.70 -15.78
N THR A 10 -13.14 -13.56 -16.45
CA THR A 10 -13.00 -12.23 -15.85
C THR A 10 -14.18 -11.32 -16.27
N PRO A 11 -14.55 -10.31 -15.45
CA PRO A 11 -15.62 -9.38 -15.80
C PRO A 11 -15.38 -8.65 -17.14
N PRO A 12 -16.43 -8.34 -17.91
CA PRO A 12 -16.29 -7.73 -19.23
C PRO A 12 -15.60 -6.34 -19.21
N ASP A 13 -15.68 -5.66 -18.06
CA ASP A 13 -15.07 -4.35 -17.82
C ASP A 13 -13.66 -4.42 -17.18
N CYS A 14 -13.10 -5.62 -17.00
CA CYS A 14 -11.80 -5.84 -16.38
C CYS A 14 -10.64 -5.28 -17.25
N ASP A 15 -10.24 -4.05 -16.96
CA ASP A 15 -9.18 -3.31 -17.67
C ASP A 15 -7.93 -3.12 -16.80
N LEU A 16 -6.90 -3.92 -17.11
CA LEU A 16 -5.61 -3.90 -16.44
C LEU A 16 -4.50 -3.21 -17.25
N ARG A 17 -4.81 -2.50 -18.34
CA ARG A 17 -3.81 -1.82 -19.20
C ARG A 17 -2.98 -0.75 -18.48
N LYS A 18 -3.43 -0.27 -17.30
CA LYS A 18 -2.69 0.64 -16.42
C LYS A 18 -1.66 -0.08 -15.52
N PHE A 19 -1.73 -1.40 -15.39
CA PHE A 19 -0.78 -2.20 -14.61
C PHE A 19 0.41 -2.57 -15.50
N ARG A 20 1.57 -1.96 -15.24
CA ARG A 20 2.80 -2.22 -16.00
C ARG A 20 3.25 -3.68 -15.91
N ASP A 21 3.14 -4.25 -14.71
CA ASP A 21 3.73 -5.54 -14.38
C ASP A 21 2.62 -6.59 -14.15
N MET A 22 2.76 -7.78 -14.77
CA MET A 22 1.88 -8.93 -14.53
C MET A 22 2.49 -9.80 -13.42
N PRO A 23 1.74 -10.15 -12.35
CA PRO A 23 2.25 -11.04 -11.31
C PRO A 23 2.34 -12.49 -11.82
N LEU A 24 3.56 -13.00 -11.91
CA LEU A 24 3.84 -14.38 -12.33
C LEU A 24 4.14 -15.27 -11.12
N ASP A 25 3.46 -16.40 -11.04
CA ASP A 25 3.66 -17.40 -10.00
C ASP A 25 4.81 -18.34 -10.40
N VAL A 26 6.03 -18.01 -9.97
CA VAL A 26 7.25 -18.70 -10.44
C VAL A 26 7.26 -20.17 -10.06
N GLY A 27 6.75 -20.53 -8.88
CA GLY A 27 6.65 -21.93 -8.45
C GLY A 27 5.65 -22.70 -9.32
N ARG A 28 4.43 -22.17 -9.44
CA ARG A 28 3.38 -22.80 -10.28
C ARG A 28 3.74 -22.87 -11.76
N LEU A 29 4.52 -21.92 -12.28
CA LEU A 29 5.06 -22.01 -13.65
C LEU A 29 6.15 -23.09 -13.75
N ARG A 30 7.17 -23.04 -12.87
CA ARG A 30 8.32 -23.94 -12.92
C ARG A 30 7.90 -25.41 -12.85
N ASP A 31 6.95 -25.71 -11.97
CA ASP A 31 6.50 -27.06 -11.65
C ASP A 31 5.24 -27.46 -12.46
N SER A 32 4.94 -26.77 -13.56
CA SER A 32 3.79 -27.08 -14.43
C SER A 32 4.15 -28.00 -15.59
N ASP A 33 3.15 -28.74 -16.06
CA ASP A 33 3.24 -29.55 -17.27
C ASP A 33 3.67 -28.74 -18.51
N LEU A 34 3.37 -27.44 -18.57
CA LEU A 34 3.78 -26.57 -19.68
C LEU A 34 5.29 -26.59 -19.89
N LEU A 35 6.09 -26.61 -18.81
CA LEU A 35 7.55 -26.71 -18.90
C LEU A 35 8.07 -28.15 -18.91
N THR A 36 7.18 -29.13 -18.73
CA THR A 36 7.54 -30.56 -18.63
C THR A 36 7.27 -31.30 -19.93
N GLU A 37 6.21 -30.94 -20.66
CA GLU A 37 5.69 -31.68 -21.81
C GLU A 37 5.80 -30.94 -23.15
N GLU A 38 5.83 -29.60 -23.14
CA GLU A 38 5.76 -28.80 -24.37
C GLU A 38 7.15 -28.38 -24.89
N GLU A 39 7.24 -28.14 -26.20
CA GLU A 39 8.46 -27.68 -26.85
C GLU A 39 8.84 -26.23 -26.42
N PRO A 40 10.14 -25.87 -26.38
CA PRO A 40 10.61 -24.54 -25.99
C PRO A 40 9.92 -23.38 -26.74
N GLU A 41 9.66 -23.55 -28.03
CA GLU A 41 8.95 -22.59 -28.87
C GLU A 41 7.49 -22.37 -28.42
N ALA A 42 6.80 -23.45 -28.01
CA ALA A 42 5.44 -23.39 -27.50
C ALA A 42 5.40 -22.72 -26.10
N ILE A 43 6.40 -22.99 -25.25
CA ILE A 43 6.59 -22.35 -23.95
C ILE A 43 6.77 -20.83 -24.09
N VAL A 44 7.69 -20.39 -24.98
CA VAL A 44 7.92 -18.96 -25.23
C VAL A 44 6.66 -18.29 -25.79
N ALA A 45 5.97 -18.95 -26.72
CA ALA A 45 4.70 -18.47 -27.27
C ALA A 45 3.61 -18.34 -26.19
N ALA A 46 3.49 -19.31 -25.28
CA ALA A 46 2.54 -19.26 -24.15
C ALA A 46 2.81 -18.04 -23.26
N LEU A 47 4.06 -17.82 -22.85
CA LEU A 47 4.43 -16.69 -21.99
C LEU A 47 4.16 -15.32 -22.66
N LEU A 48 4.41 -15.21 -23.97
CA LEU A 48 4.06 -14.02 -24.75
C LEU A 48 2.54 -13.81 -24.81
N LEU A 49 1.75 -14.87 -25.00
CA LEU A 49 0.29 -14.82 -25.00
C LEU A 49 -0.29 -14.48 -23.63
N TRP A 50 0.31 -14.94 -22.52
CA TRP A 50 -0.09 -14.54 -21.17
C TRP A 50 0.09 -13.04 -20.95
N GLY A 51 1.24 -12.50 -21.35
CA GLY A 51 1.50 -11.05 -21.33
C GLY A 51 0.54 -10.26 -22.21
N ALA A 52 0.24 -10.75 -23.42
CA ALA A 52 -0.72 -10.12 -24.33
C ALA A 52 -2.15 -10.15 -23.78
N ALA A 53 -2.55 -11.26 -23.12
CA ALA A 53 -3.85 -11.45 -22.49
C ALA A 53 -4.07 -10.52 -21.29
N TRP A 54 -3.02 -10.28 -20.49
CA TRP A 54 -3.07 -9.39 -19.32
C TRP A 54 -3.55 -7.97 -19.66
N HIS A 55 -3.19 -7.45 -20.83
CA HIS A 55 -3.57 -6.12 -21.31
C HIS A 55 -4.75 -6.10 -22.30
N GLN A 56 -5.41 -7.23 -22.54
CA GLN A 56 -6.70 -7.20 -23.24
C GLN A 56 -7.80 -6.63 -22.33
N VAL A 57 -8.92 -6.27 -22.97
CA VAL A 57 -10.21 -6.05 -22.29
C VAL A 57 -11.21 -7.01 -22.93
N PRO A 58 -11.75 -8.00 -22.19
CA PRO A 58 -11.48 -8.31 -20.78
C PRO A 58 -10.04 -8.84 -20.56
N ALA A 59 -9.42 -8.51 -19.42
CA ALA A 59 -8.08 -8.99 -19.10
C ALA A 59 -8.05 -10.51 -18.90
N ALA A 60 -6.88 -11.12 -19.13
CA ALA A 60 -6.67 -12.57 -19.21
C ALA A 60 -7.35 -13.31 -20.38
N SER A 61 -7.99 -12.57 -21.31
CA SER A 61 -8.55 -13.12 -22.54
C SER A 61 -7.69 -12.82 -23.77
N VAL A 62 -7.82 -13.62 -24.83
CA VAL A 62 -7.35 -13.31 -26.19
C VAL A 62 -8.43 -13.67 -27.21
N PRO A 63 -8.51 -12.99 -28.38
CA PRO A 63 -9.39 -13.41 -29.46
C PRO A 63 -9.00 -14.80 -30.00
N ASP A 64 -9.98 -15.67 -30.28
CA ASP A 64 -9.72 -16.90 -31.01
C ASP A 64 -9.55 -16.62 -32.51
N ASN A 65 -8.35 -16.14 -32.88
CA ASN A 65 -8.02 -15.80 -34.26
C ASN A 65 -6.53 -16.02 -34.52
N ASP A 66 -6.19 -17.01 -35.34
CA ASP A 66 -4.79 -17.40 -35.55
C ASP A 66 -3.89 -16.29 -36.14
N ARG A 67 -4.45 -15.32 -36.88
CA ARG A 67 -3.64 -14.17 -37.34
C ARG A 67 -3.29 -13.22 -36.21
N TRP A 68 -4.20 -13.05 -35.25
CA TRP A 68 -3.95 -12.27 -34.04
C TRP A 68 -3.00 -13.03 -33.10
N LEU A 69 -3.27 -14.31 -32.85
CA LEU A 69 -2.49 -15.17 -31.96
C LEU A 69 -1.06 -15.35 -32.47
N ALA A 70 -0.86 -15.67 -33.75
CA ALA A 70 0.49 -15.73 -34.34
C ALA A 70 1.26 -14.42 -34.18
N LYS A 71 0.59 -13.27 -34.34
CA LYS A 71 1.23 -11.96 -34.12
C LYS A 71 1.59 -11.74 -32.64
N ALA A 72 0.70 -12.05 -31.71
CA ALA A 72 0.93 -11.89 -30.28
C ALA A 72 2.01 -12.85 -29.73
N ALA A 73 2.07 -14.07 -30.26
CA ALA A 73 3.07 -15.09 -29.95
C ALA A 73 4.43 -14.89 -30.65
N GLY A 74 4.64 -13.79 -31.39
CA GLY A 74 5.92 -13.48 -32.05
C GLY A 74 6.14 -14.06 -33.45
N TYR A 75 5.23 -14.90 -33.95
CA TYR A 75 5.29 -15.51 -35.30
C TYR A 75 4.89 -14.53 -36.42
N GLY A 76 4.13 -13.48 -36.11
CA GLY A 76 3.77 -12.42 -37.06
C GLY A 76 2.92 -12.92 -38.22
N ARG A 77 3.54 -13.11 -39.40
CA ARG A 77 2.88 -13.65 -40.61
C ARG A 77 3.14 -15.14 -40.83
N ALA A 78 3.98 -15.80 -40.04
CA ALA A 78 4.31 -17.21 -40.16
C ALA A 78 3.22 -18.12 -39.57
N ILE A 79 2.00 -18.03 -40.11
CA ILE A 79 0.80 -18.70 -39.57
C ILE A 79 0.99 -20.23 -39.53
N GLU A 80 1.58 -20.84 -40.57
CA GLU A 80 1.82 -22.29 -40.60
C GLU A 80 2.74 -22.78 -39.46
N ALA A 81 3.72 -21.98 -39.07
CA ALA A 81 4.60 -22.30 -37.95
C ALA A 81 3.87 -22.10 -36.60
N TRP A 82 3.03 -21.07 -36.49
CA TRP A 82 2.13 -20.90 -35.35
C TRP A 82 1.16 -22.08 -35.18
N ILE A 83 0.52 -22.55 -36.26
CA ILE A 83 -0.46 -23.65 -36.17
C ILE A 83 0.16 -24.94 -35.61
N ARG A 84 1.45 -25.21 -35.88
CA ARG A 84 2.15 -26.39 -35.35
C ARG A 84 2.31 -26.36 -33.82
N ILE A 85 2.53 -25.18 -33.23
CA ILE A 85 2.75 -25.01 -31.79
C ILE A 85 1.51 -24.46 -31.04
N ARG A 86 0.43 -24.13 -31.77
CA ARG A 86 -0.81 -23.52 -31.23
C ARG A 86 -1.38 -24.28 -30.03
N ALA A 87 -1.37 -25.61 -30.07
CA ALA A 87 -1.95 -26.44 -29.02
C ALA A 87 -1.22 -26.24 -27.67
N GLY A 88 0.10 -26.37 -27.67
CA GLY A 88 0.93 -26.14 -26.47
C GLY A 88 0.94 -24.68 -26.02
N ALA A 89 1.03 -23.73 -26.96
CA ALA A 89 1.01 -22.30 -26.65
C ALA A 89 -0.33 -21.82 -26.06
N LEU A 90 -1.43 -22.52 -26.36
CA LEU A 90 -2.76 -22.28 -25.78
C LEU A 90 -3.08 -23.24 -24.61
N ARG A 91 -2.12 -24.00 -24.08
CA ARG A 91 -2.32 -24.82 -22.88
C ARG A 91 -2.82 -23.93 -21.74
N GLY A 92 -3.89 -24.36 -21.08
CA GLY A 92 -4.54 -23.60 -19.99
C GLY A 92 -5.52 -22.51 -20.44
N PHE A 93 -5.64 -22.22 -21.74
CA PHE A 93 -6.72 -21.38 -22.27
C PHE A 93 -8.02 -22.18 -22.44
N LEU A 94 -9.16 -21.53 -22.20
CA LEU A 94 -10.51 -22.05 -22.43
C LEU A 94 -11.29 -21.11 -23.34
N LEU A 95 -12.04 -21.65 -24.31
CA LEU A 95 -13.03 -20.87 -25.06
C LEU A 95 -14.27 -20.64 -24.18
N CYS A 96 -14.59 -19.37 -23.94
CA CYS A 96 -15.76 -18.96 -23.18
C CYS A 96 -16.93 -18.55 -24.10
N SER A 97 -18.12 -18.39 -23.51
CA SER A 97 -19.37 -18.07 -24.22
C SER A 97 -19.38 -16.70 -24.94
N ASP A 98 -18.41 -15.83 -24.66
CA ASP A 98 -18.17 -14.56 -25.37
C ASP A 98 -17.31 -14.71 -26.65
N GLY A 99 -16.89 -15.94 -26.99
CA GLY A 99 -16.05 -16.23 -28.16
C GLY A 99 -14.57 -15.90 -27.97
N ARG A 100 -14.10 -15.74 -26.72
CA ARG A 100 -12.70 -15.43 -26.41
C ARG A 100 -12.05 -16.58 -25.64
N LEU A 101 -10.73 -16.69 -25.77
CA LEU A 101 -9.91 -17.67 -25.06
C LEU A 101 -9.38 -17.06 -23.76
N TYR A 102 -9.75 -17.60 -22.60
CA TYR A 102 -9.30 -17.14 -21.28
C TYR A 102 -8.28 -18.10 -20.67
N HIS A 103 -7.12 -17.60 -20.24
CA HIS A 103 -6.14 -18.43 -19.52
C HIS A 103 -6.46 -18.50 -18.03
N LYS A 104 -6.78 -19.70 -17.51
CA LYS A 104 -7.22 -19.93 -16.11
C LYS A 104 -6.36 -19.19 -15.08
N THR A 105 -5.06 -19.46 -15.06
CA THR A 105 -4.12 -18.86 -14.08
C THR A 105 -3.98 -17.35 -14.23
N VAL A 106 -4.09 -16.80 -15.45
CA VAL A 106 -3.98 -15.35 -15.64
C VAL A 106 -5.28 -14.67 -15.22
N ALA A 107 -6.43 -15.32 -15.42
CA ALA A 107 -7.74 -14.85 -14.98
C ALA A 107 -7.84 -14.79 -13.44
N GLU A 108 -7.33 -15.79 -12.73
CA GLU A 108 -7.19 -15.76 -11.26
C GLU A 108 -6.44 -14.49 -10.79
N LYS A 109 -5.26 -14.21 -11.37
CA LYS A 109 -4.45 -13.04 -11.00
C LYS A 109 -5.10 -11.73 -11.47
N ALA A 110 -5.77 -11.73 -12.61
CA ALA A 110 -6.45 -10.56 -13.16
C ALA A 110 -7.66 -10.15 -12.30
N ASN A 111 -8.47 -11.11 -11.86
CA ASN A 111 -9.57 -10.86 -10.93
C ASN A 111 -9.09 -10.30 -9.59
N ALA A 112 -7.97 -10.81 -9.04
CA ALA A 112 -7.38 -10.26 -7.81
C ALA A 112 -6.86 -8.81 -7.97
N ALA A 113 -6.23 -8.50 -9.10
CA ALA A 113 -5.80 -7.14 -9.43
C ALA A 113 -6.99 -6.19 -9.67
N TRP A 114 -8.05 -6.69 -10.33
CA TRP A 114 -9.28 -5.95 -10.59
C TRP A 114 -10.04 -5.62 -9.31
N ASP A 115 -10.25 -6.61 -8.44
CA ASP A 115 -10.88 -6.42 -7.14
C ASP A 115 -10.10 -5.43 -6.26
N SER A 116 -8.76 -5.51 -6.26
CA SER A 116 -7.90 -4.54 -5.58
C SER A 116 -8.08 -3.11 -6.11
N ARG A 117 -8.21 -2.95 -7.44
CA ARG A 117 -8.52 -1.66 -8.08
C ARG A 117 -9.92 -1.16 -7.70
N LEU A 118 -10.93 -2.03 -7.73
CA LEU A 118 -12.31 -1.69 -7.34
C LEU A 118 -12.38 -1.24 -5.88
N LYS A 119 -11.68 -1.92 -4.96
CA LYS A 119 -11.59 -1.54 -3.54
C LYS A 119 -10.93 -0.18 -3.34
N TYR A 120 -9.93 0.17 -4.15
CA TYR A 120 -9.33 1.50 -4.15
C TYR A 120 -10.32 2.57 -4.67
N GLU A 121 -10.98 2.32 -5.81
CA GLU A 121 -12.02 3.21 -6.37
C GLU A 121 -13.17 3.43 -5.37
N TRP A 122 -13.67 2.36 -4.72
CA TRP A 122 -14.68 2.41 -3.65
C TRP A 122 -14.22 3.23 -2.45
N THR A 123 -13.00 2.99 -1.94
CA THR A 123 -12.46 3.72 -0.79
C THR A 123 -12.36 5.22 -1.10
N LYS A 124 -11.91 5.60 -2.31
CA LYS A 124 -11.87 7.01 -2.74
C LYS A 124 -13.27 7.61 -2.91
N ALA A 125 -14.23 6.84 -3.43
CA ALA A 125 -15.62 7.27 -3.54
C ALA A 125 -16.26 7.50 -2.16
N ALA A 126 -16.04 6.59 -1.20
CA ALA A 126 -16.47 6.72 0.19
C ALA A 126 -15.86 7.96 0.87
N ASP A 127 -14.56 8.23 0.63
CA ASP A 127 -13.88 9.41 1.18
C ASP A 127 -14.38 10.73 0.56
N ARG A 128 -14.67 10.74 -0.75
CA ARG A 128 -15.31 11.87 -1.44
C ARG A 128 -16.71 12.14 -0.89
N HIS A 129 -17.52 11.08 -0.76
CA HIS A 129 -18.85 11.15 -0.19
C HIS A 129 -18.81 11.66 1.25
N ARG A 130 -17.97 11.06 2.12
CA ARG A 130 -17.78 11.52 3.51
C ARG A 130 -17.43 13.01 3.58
N LYS A 131 -16.60 13.53 2.67
CA LYS A 131 -16.29 14.97 2.62
C LYS A 131 -17.50 15.81 2.22
N SER A 132 -18.27 15.42 1.20
CA SER A 132 -19.47 16.18 0.81
C SER A 132 -20.60 16.15 1.84
N GLN A 133 -20.70 15.08 2.65
CA GLN A 133 -21.71 14.96 3.71
C GLN A 133 -21.38 15.75 5.00
N LYS A 134 -20.16 16.30 5.15
CA LYS A 134 -19.77 17.06 6.36
C LYS A 134 -20.57 18.34 6.53
N ASP A 135 -20.76 19.06 5.43
CA ASP A 135 -21.39 20.39 5.42
C ASP A 135 -22.93 20.30 5.45
N LEU A 136 -23.49 19.09 5.34
CA LEU A 136 -24.93 18.83 5.42
C LEU A 136 -25.40 18.57 6.87
N PRO A 137 -26.62 19.02 7.23
CA PRO A 137 -27.28 18.63 8.48
C PRO A 137 -27.42 17.12 8.59
N GLU A 138 -27.31 16.58 9.80
CA GLU A 138 -27.25 15.13 10.03
C GLU A 138 -28.46 14.35 9.47
N LYS A 139 -29.66 14.94 9.56
CA LYS A 139 -30.90 14.41 8.98
C LYS A 139 -30.87 14.26 7.44
N ASP A 140 -30.02 15.02 6.76
CA ASP A 140 -29.92 15.06 5.29
C ASP A 140 -28.70 14.24 4.80
N ARG A 141 -27.96 13.59 5.72
CA ARG A 141 -26.78 12.79 5.38
C ARG A 141 -27.18 11.42 4.84
N SER A 142 -26.79 11.15 3.60
CA SER A 142 -26.92 9.82 3.01
C SER A 142 -25.88 8.85 3.58
N LYS A 143 -26.15 7.54 3.48
CA LYS A 143 -25.17 6.47 3.72
C LYS A 143 -24.49 6.10 2.41
N PHE A 144 -23.16 5.98 2.43
CA PHE A 144 -22.44 5.43 1.28
C PHE A 144 -22.68 3.91 1.19
N PRO A 145 -22.89 3.32 0.01
CA PRO A 145 -23.06 1.88 -0.13
C PRO A 145 -21.83 1.09 0.35
N ASP A 146 -22.06 -0.16 0.76
CA ASP A 146 -20.99 -1.12 0.95
C ASP A 146 -20.30 -1.49 -0.37
N PHE A 147 -19.28 -2.36 -0.31
CA PHE A 147 -18.45 -2.64 -1.48
C PHE A 147 -19.23 -3.37 -2.59
N GLU A 148 -20.03 -4.38 -2.27
CA GLU A 148 -20.80 -5.14 -3.27
C GLU A 148 -21.99 -4.33 -3.81
N GLY A 149 -22.70 -3.57 -2.96
CA GLY A 149 -23.75 -2.66 -3.41
C GLY A 149 -23.21 -1.55 -4.34
N TRP A 150 -22.05 -0.98 -4.02
CA TRP A 150 -21.40 -0.01 -4.90
C TRP A 150 -20.95 -0.63 -6.23
N LYS A 151 -20.42 -1.85 -6.19
CA LYS A 151 -19.98 -2.60 -7.39
C LYS A 151 -21.13 -2.94 -8.32
N LEU A 152 -22.28 -3.36 -7.77
CA LEU A 152 -23.52 -3.58 -8.53
C LEU A 152 -24.01 -2.27 -9.18
N VAL A 153 -24.05 -1.17 -8.42
CA VAL A 153 -24.42 0.16 -8.97
C VAL A 153 -23.46 0.54 -10.11
N ARG A 154 -22.15 0.41 -9.92
CA ARG A 154 -21.11 0.70 -10.93
C ARG A 154 -21.26 -0.15 -12.19
N GLN A 155 -21.66 -1.42 -12.08
CA GLN A 155 -21.91 -2.29 -13.22
C GLN A 155 -23.22 -1.95 -13.95
N SER A 156 -24.23 -1.48 -13.23
CA SER A 156 -25.51 -1.03 -13.83
C SER A 156 -25.45 0.38 -14.46
N SER A 157 -24.51 1.22 -14.01
CA SER A 157 -24.35 2.58 -14.50
C SER A 157 -23.55 2.63 -15.80
N VAL A 158 -24.26 2.75 -16.93
CA VAL A 158 -23.67 2.87 -18.29
C VAL A 158 -22.78 4.11 -18.44
N ASP A 159 -23.00 5.16 -17.64
CA ASP A 159 -22.43 6.50 -17.80
C ASP A 159 -21.54 6.98 -16.63
N ILE A 160 -20.77 6.11 -15.97
CA ILE A 160 -19.65 6.54 -15.12
C ILE A 160 -18.33 6.32 -15.87
N PRO A 161 -17.73 7.36 -16.49
CA PRO A 161 -16.40 7.25 -17.06
C PRO A 161 -15.42 6.79 -15.98
N ALA A 162 -14.75 5.65 -16.21
CA ALA A 162 -13.71 5.16 -15.33
C ALA A 162 -12.70 6.29 -15.08
N GLU A 163 -12.56 6.74 -13.82
CA GLU A 163 -11.90 8.02 -13.50
C GLU A 163 -10.59 8.17 -14.29
N ILE A 164 -10.60 9.10 -15.25
CA ILE A 164 -9.42 9.47 -16.01
C ILE A 164 -8.54 10.21 -15.01
N HIS A 165 -7.68 9.44 -14.34
CA HIS A 165 -6.64 9.95 -13.48
C HIS A 165 -5.74 10.83 -14.35
N GLY A 166 -6.01 12.14 -14.32
CA GLY A 166 -5.14 13.14 -14.91
C GLY A 166 -3.73 12.89 -14.39
N ARG A 167 -2.80 12.75 -15.33
CA ARG A 167 -1.41 12.38 -15.10
C ARG A 167 -0.80 13.22 -13.98
N SER A 168 -0.65 12.63 -12.79
CA SER A 168 0.12 13.24 -11.71
C SER A 168 1.60 13.01 -11.99
N ASP A 169 2.16 13.81 -12.90
CA ASP A 169 3.60 13.83 -13.16
C ASP A 169 4.32 14.28 -11.88
N GLY A 170 4.90 13.31 -11.18
CA GLY A 170 5.61 13.49 -9.93
C GLY A 170 7.10 13.19 -10.10
N MET A 171 7.90 14.25 -10.21
CA MET A 171 9.34 14.27 -9.91
C MET A 171 10.24 13.26 -10.66
N GLU A 172 10.72 13.65 -11.85
CA GLU A 172 12.08 13.28 -12.28
C GLU A 172 12.93 14.53 -12.51
N HIS A 173 14.01 14.66 -11.74
CA HIS A 173 15.03 15.68 -11.94
C HIS A 173 16.01 15.23 -13.04
N ALA A 174 15.66 15.47 -14.31
CA ALA A 174 16.61 15.36 -15.42
C ALA A 174 17.18 16.75 -15.77
N LYS A 175 18.51 16.85 -15.82
CA LYS A 175 19.23 18.10 -16.06
C LYS A 175 19.08 18.56 -17.50
N THR A 176 18.89 19.86 -17.70
CA THR A 176 18.99 20.50 -19.01
C THR A 176 20.42 20.47 -19.54
N GLU A 177 20.65 19.79 -20.65
CA GLU A 177 21.78 20.06 -21.54
C GLU A 177 21.27 20.58 -22.90
N THR A 178 21.93 21.63 -23.37
CA THR A 178 21.56 22.39 -24.58
C THR A 178 22.06 21.71 -25.85
N GLY A 179 21.15 21.17 -26.66
CA GLY A 179 21.45 20.60 -27.98
C GLY A 179 20.70 21.32 -29.10
N LYS A 180 21.39 22.20 -29.82
CA LYS A 180 20.84 23.07 -30.88
C LYS A 180 21.09 22.46 -32.26
N THR A 181 20.05 22.19 -33.05
CA THR A 181 20.18 22.05 -34.52
C THR A 181 18.88 22.35 -35.25
N LEU A 182 19.02 22.95 -36.44
CA LEU A 182 17.94 23.40 -37.32
C LEU A 182 17.76 22.40 -38.46
N GLY A 183 16.55 22.32 -39.04
CA GLY A 183 16.25 21.46 -40.18
C GLY A 183 14.87 21.71 -40.79
N ALA A 184 14.70 22.84 -41.48
CA ALA A 184 13.46 23.14 -42.20
C ALA A 184 13.39 22.41 -43.55
N THR A 185 12.20 21.98 -43.99
CA THR A 185 11.75 22.02 -45.41
C THR A 185 10.23 21.84 -45.50
N GLN A 186 9.58 22.70 -46.28
CA GLN A 186 8.19 22.71 -46.77
C GLN A 186 8.18 23.66 -48.01
N PRO A 187 7.09 23.80 -48.79
CA PRO A 187 6.02 22.87 -49.19
C PRO A 187 5.63 22.98 -50.71
N VAL A 188 4.71 22.13 -51.18
CA VAL A 188 3.87 22.33 -52.40
C VAL A 188 2.48 21.67 -52.10
N ARG A 189 1.36 22.39 -51.92
CA ARG A 189 0.33 22.85 -52.91
C ARG A 189 -0.29 21.70 -53.74
N GLU A 190 -1.60 21.59 -54.01
CA GLU A 190 -2.85 22.41 -53.92
C GLU A 190 -4.06 21.44 -53.65
N GLY A 191 -5.32 21.82 -53.34
CA GLY A 191 -5.94 23.14 -53.12
C GLY A 191 -7.44 23.08 -52.72
N GLN A 192 -7.92 24.18 -52.12
CA GLN A 192 -9.21 24.89 -52.33
C GLN A 192 -10.61 24.24 -52.09
N ASN A 193 -11.30 24.66 -51.02
CA ASN A 193 -12.49 25.57 -51.01
C ASN A 193 -13.16 25.58 -49.61
N ALA A 194 -13.22 26.72 -48.89
CA ALA A 194 -14.28 27.75 -48.89
C ALA A 194 -15.65 27.28 -48.32
N ARG A 195 -16.41 28.04 -47.52
CA ARG A 195 -16.24 29.33 -46.79
C ARG A 195 -17.53 29.55 -45.96
N LYS A 196 -17.46 29.78 -44.64
CA LYS A 196 -18.49 30.59 -43.94
C LYS A 196 -17.98 31.14 -42.61
N THR A 197 -18.28 32.41 -42.40
CA THR A 197 -17.91 33.23 -41.23
C THR A 197 -19.19 33.61 -40.49
N GLU A 198 -19.16 33.59 -39.17
CA GLU A 198 -19.97 34.53 -38.39
C GLU A 198 -19.29 34.86 -37.06
N LYS A 199 -19.24 36.16 -36.75
CA LYS A 199 -18.77 36.72 -35.49
C LYS A 199 -19.97 37.36 -34.81
N GLN A 200 -20.09 37.21 -33.49
CA GLN A 200 -20.98 38.06 -32.70
C GLN A 200 -20.23 38.54 -31.45
N ALA A 201 -20.33 39.84 -31.18
CA ALA A 201 -19.71 40.51 -30.05
C ALA A 201 -20.52 41.76 -29.69
N CYS A 202 -20.74 41.99 -28.38
CA CYS A 202 -21.00 43.26 -27.66
C CYS A 202 -20.91 42.90 -26.16
N SER A 203 -20.07 43.51 -25.31
CA SER A 203 -20.14 44.88 -24.72
C SER A 203 -21.22 44.97 -23.61
N ASN A 204 -21.05 45.57 -22.42
CA ASN A 204 -20.09 46.55 -21.84
C ASN A 204 -19.45 45.97 -20.54
N GLY A 205 -18.45 46.54 -19.86
CA GLY A 205 -17.76 47.82 -20.01
C GLY A 205 -18.02 48.78 -18.83
N ASN A 206 -17.10 48.84 -17.85
CA ASN A 206 -16.84 49.99 -16.97
C ASN A 206 -15.51 49.77 -16.23
N GLY A 207 -14.72 50.83 -16.03
CA GLY A 207 -13.44 50.76 -15.30
C GLY A 207 -12.96 52.14 -14.84
N ALA A 208 -11.87 52.20 -14.08
CA ALA A 208 -11.17 53.46 -13.79
C ALA A 208 -9.68 53.24 -13.45
N HIS A 209 -8.87 54.09 -14.07
CA HIS A 209 -7.43 54.34 -13.89
C HIS A 209 -6.84 54.23 -12.48
N PHE A 210 -5.61 53.70 -12.39
CA PHE A 210 -4.45 54.52 -11.99
C PHE A 210 -3.11 53.93 -12.49
N GLN A 211 -2.20 54.75 -13.00
CA GLN A 211 -0.80 54.37 -13.23
C GLN A 211 0.17 55.51 -12.88
N ARG A 212 1.14 55.14 -12.02
CA ARG A 212 2.53 55.62 -11.91
C ARG A 212 2.80 57.11 -11.64
N LYS A 213 3.65 57.35 -10.62
CA LYS A 213 5.02 57.86 -10.79
C LYS A 213 5.78 57.86 -9.46
N ASP A 214 6.97 57.26 -9.44
CA ASP A 214 8.07 57.63 -8.54
C ASP A 214 8.75 58.91 -9.11
N PRO A 215 9.59 59.67 -8.36
CA PRO A 215 10.97 59.19 -8.10
C PRO A 215 11.61 59.64 -6.76
N GLU A 216 12.88 59.22 -6.61
CA GLU A 216 13.96 59.71 -5.71
C GLU A 216 14.19 59.07 -4.32
N ILE A 217 15.48 58.80 -4.07
CA ILE A 217 16.18 58.04 -3.00
C ILE A 217 17.42 58.92 -2.69
N PRO A 218 17.87 59.20 -1.44
CA PRO A 218 18.65 58.25 -0.60
C PRO A 218 18.63 58.56 0.93
N LEU A 219 19.51 58.11 1.87
CA LEU A 219 20.70 57.22 1.90
C LEU A 219 20.92 56.63 3.33
N GLU A 220 21.64 55.52 3.41
CA GLU A 220 22.66 55.16 4.44
C GLU A 220 22.36 54.43 5.77
N ASN A 221 23.36 53.60 6.16
CA ASN A 221 23.60 52.84 7.40
C ASN A 221 22.75 51.57 7.67
N ALA A 222 23.29 50.35 7.89
CA ALA A 222 24.63 49.75 7.72
C ALA A 222 24.44 48.19 7.64
N LEU A 223 25.07 47.40 6.74
CA LEU A 223 26.37 46.70 6.87
C LEU A 223 26.60 46.04 8.26
N LYS A 224 27.04 44.79 8.45
CA LYS A 224 27.58 43.67 7.63
C LYS A 224 27.42 42.36 8.47
N GLY A 225 27.42 41.11 7.99
CA GLY A 225 28.54 40.33 7.40
C GLY A 225 29.76 40.20 8.34
N ASN A 226 30.52 39.12 8.45
CA ASN A 226 30.49 37.72 7.96
C ASN A 226 31.68 36.96 8.64
N ASP A 227 31.73 35.62 8.61
CA ASP A 227 32.86 34.70 8.91
C ASP A 227 34.15 35.20 9.63
N ARG A 228 34.70 34.38 10.57
CA ARG A 228 35.91 33.54 10.29
C ARG A 228 36.41 32.68 11.47
N ASN A 229 37.20 31.69 11.06
CA ASN A 229 37.80 30.60 11.85
C ASN A 229 39.27 30.94 12.25
N ARG A 230 39.78 30.18 13.24
CA ARG A 230 41.18 29.85 13.60
C ARG A 230 41.93 30.57 14.74
N ASN A 231 42.47 29.67 15.59
CA ASN A 231 43.79 29.59 16.21
C ASN A 231 44.12 30.26 17.56
N GLU A 232 44.46 29.36 18.50
CA GLU A 232 45.70 29.33 19.30
C GLU A 232 45.89 30.28 20.51
N SER A 233 45.77 29.64 21.69
CA SER A 233 46.88 29.47 22.66
C SER A 233 47.26 30.62 23.61
N ILE A 234 47.88 30.20 24.72
CA ILE A 234 48.60 31.00 25.73
C ILE A 234 47.71 31.65 26.82
N ASP A 235 47.40 30.82 27.82
CA ASP A 235 47.93 30.95 29.19
C ASP A 235 48.16 32.37 29.76
N LYS A 236 47.39 32.73 30.80
CA LYS A 236 47.92 33.22 32.10
C LYS A 236 46.81 33.44 33.13
N SER A 237 46.95 32.79 34.28
CA SER A 237 46.40 33.25 35.56
C SER A 237 47.09 34.56 35.98
N PRO A 238 46.44 35.40 36.80
CA PRO A 238 46.71 35.28 38.23
C PRO A 238 45.51 35.52 39.19
N THR A 239 45.76 35.11 40.43
CA THR A 239 45.24 35.54 41.75
C THR A 239 44.70 36.99 41.84
N ASP A 240 43.87 37.40 42.80
CA ASP A 240 43.59 36.87 44.16
C ASP A 240 42.28 37.44 44.76
N SER A 241 41.76 36.82 45.83
CA SER A 241 40.88 37.37 46.90
C SER A 241 39.60 38.15 46.53
N PHE A 242 38.41 37.89 47.09
CA PHE A 242 38.14 38.10 48.53
C PHE A 242 36.80 37.48 48.99
N VAL A 243 36.91 36.50 49.91
CA VAL A 243 36.06 36.22 51.10
C VAL A 243 34.52 36.26 51.04
N GLY A 244 33.92 35.12 51.43
CA GLY A 244 32.64 35.04 52.17
C GLY A 244 31.48 34.34 51.44
N ASN A 245 30.78 33.37 52.01
CA ASN A 245 30.95 32.67 53.29
C ASN A 245 30.36 31.24 53.17
N ALA A 246 30.96 30.25 53.84
CA ALA A 246 30.49 28.86 53.79
C ALA A 246 29.35 28.60 54.78
N LYS A 247 28.49 27.63 54.44
CA LYS A 247 27.77 26.81 55.41
C LYS A 247 27.95 25.35 55.02
N ASP A 248 28.61 24.59 55.89
CA ASP A 248 28.86 23.17 55.68
C ASP A 248 27.56 22.35 55.69
N GLY A 249 27.48 21.40 54.75
CA GLY A 249 26.33 20.53 54.51
C GLY A 249 26.81 19.11 54.20
N ASN A 250 27.33 18.45 55.24
CA ASN A 250 27.69 17.04 55.40
C ASN A 250 27.72 16.11 54.16
N ARG A 251 28.87 15.44 53.98
CA ARG A 251 29.04 14.30 53.05
C ARG A 251 28.10 13.15 53.44
N SER A 252 27.12 12.86 52.60
CA SER A 252 26.31 11.63 52.66
C SER A 252 26.71 10.67 51.55
N VAL A 253 26.83 9.38 51.91
CA VAL A 253 27.07 8.30 50.95
C VAL A 253 25.72 7.80 50.44
N GLU A 254 25.42 8.11 49.19
CA GLU A 254 24.36 7.49 48.40
C GLU A 254 25.01 7.17 47.04
N GLY A 255 25.01 5.94 46.54
CA GLY A 255 24.05 4.87 46.73
C GLY A 255 23.73 4.40 45.32
N ASP A 256 24.46 3.39 44.85
CA ASP A 256 24.52 3.00 43.43
C ASP A 256 23.18 2.36 43.01
N GLN A 257 22.19 3.20 42.72
CA GLN A 257 20.89 2.74 42.22
C GLN A 257 21.09 2.19 40.80
N PRO A 258 20.60 0.97 40.50
CA PRO A 258 20.67 0.44 39.15
C PRO A 258 19.94 1.39 38.21
N ALA A 259 20.64 1.85 37.17
CA ALA A 259 20.11 2.82 36.23
C ALA A 259 18.78 2.33 35.64
N ASP A 260 17.78 3.21 35.62
CA ASP A 260 16.43 2.94 35.10
C ASP A 260 16.50 2.16 33.78
N PRO A 261 15.90 0.95 33.71
CA PRO A 261 16.03 0.06 32.55
C PRO A 261 15.49 0.68 31.25
N ASP A 262 14.55 1.63 31.33
CA ASP A 262 14.08 2.37 30.15
C ASP A 262 15.12 3.39 29.69
N LYS A 263 15.73 4.12 30.62
CA LYS A 263 16.84 5.04 30.30
C LYS A 263 18.02 4.30 29.66
N VAL A 264 18.41 3.15 30.23
CA VAL A 264 19.47 2.28 29.68
C VAL A 264 19.13 1.82 28.27
N PHE A 265 17.91 1.30 28.04
CA PHE A 265 17.44 0.91 26.70
C PHE A 265 17.53 2.07 25.69
N TRP A 266 17.02 3.25 26.06
CA TRP A 266 16.98 4.40 25.16
C TRP A 266 18.37 4.92 24.80
N ASP A 267 19.30 4.93 25.76
CA ASP A 267 20.65 5.44 25.51
C ASP A 267 21.50 4.41 24.74
N GLU A 268 21.33 3.11 24.98
CA GLU A 268 21.92 2.07 24.12
C GLU A 268 21.39 2.09 22.68
N ALA A 269 20.07 2.24 22.51
CA ALA A 269 19.45 2.25 21.19
C ALA A 269 19.88 3.48 20.37
N LYS A 270 19.95 4.66 20.99
CA LYS A 270 20.50 5.88 20.36
C LYS A 270 21.99 5.74 20.04
N LYS A 271 22.79 5.11 20.92
CA LYS A 271 24.22 4.86 20.70
C LYS A 271 24.47 3.95 19.50
N TYR A 272 23.64 2.93 19.30
CA TYR A 272 23.76 1.98 18.19
C TYR A 272 23.20 2.51 16.86
N LEU A 273 22.06 3.22 16.88
CA LEU A 273 21.32 3.62 15.66
C LEU A 273 21.46 5.10 15.25
N SER A 274 22.24 5.88 16.01
CA SER A 274 22.33 7.35 16.00
C SER A 274 21.21 8.07 16.76
N PRO A 275 21.53 9.14 17.55
CA PRO A 275 20.54 9.97 18.25
C PRO A 275 19.44 10.55 17.35
N LYS A 276 19.74 10.77 16.05
CA LYS A 276 18.78 11.29 15.06
C LYS A 276 17.61 10.34 14.77
N ARG A 277 17.69 9.06 15.17
CA ARG A 277 16.66 8.03 14.94
C ARG A 277 15.75 7.76 16.15
N SER A 278 15.79 8.59 17.19
CA SER A 278 14.93 8.48 18.38
C SER A 278 13.44 8.33 18.05
N ALA A 279 12.92 9.10 17.08
CA ALA A 279 11.54 9.01 16.62
C ALA A 279 11.21 7.68 15.92
N GLN A 280 12.17 7.08 15.19
CA GLN A 280 12.01 5.77 14.55
C GLN A 280 11.96 4.65 15.60
N ILE A 281 12.83 4.72 16.62
CA ILE A 281 12.82 3.78 17.75
C ILE A 281 11.50 3.90 18.53
N GLY A 282 11.02 5.11 18.80
CA GLY A 282 9.73 5.33 19.47
C GLY A 282 8.53 4.78 18.69
N LYS A 283 8.56 4.87 17.35
CA LYS A 283 7.55 4.21 16.52
C LYS A 283 7.59 2.69 16.67
N TRP A 284 8.77 2.06 16.60
CA TRP A 284 8.88 0.61 16.77
C TRP A 284 8.41 0.15 18.16
N VAL A 285 8.78 0.87 19.23
CA VAL A 285 8.36 0.54 20.60
C VAL A 285 6.83 0.65 20.74
N LYS A 286 6.19 1.64 20.10
CA LYS A 286 4.74 1.76 20.05
C LYS A 286 4.06 0.64 19.25
N ASP A 287 4.63 0.26 18.11
CA ASP A 287 4.01 -0.68 17.17
C ASP A 287 4.24 -2.17 17.55
N HIS A 288 5.30 -2.49 18.30
CA HIS A 288 5.74 -3.85 18.61
C HIS A 288 6.05 -4.14 20.09
N GLY A 289 6.05 -3.12 20.97
CA GLY A 289 6.46 -3.25 22.36
C GLY A 289 7.97 -3.16 22.58
N ARG A 290 8.39 -2.72 23.77
CA ARG A 290 9.79 -2.44 24.11
C ARG A 290 10.70 -3.67 24.00
N GLU A 291 10.23 -4.82 24.47
CA GLU A 291 11.03 -6.06 24.57
C GLU A 291 11.37 -6.62 23.19
N ALA A 292 10.39 -6.70 22.28
CA ALA A 292 10.62 -7.12 20.91
C ALA A 292 11.61 -6.20 20.16
N VAL A 293 11.60 -4.90 20.45
CA VAL A 293 12.58 -3.94 19.89
C VAL A 293 13.96 -4.12 20.50
N ALA A 294 14.05 -4.35 21.82
CA ALA A 294 15.32 -4.63 22.48
C ALA A 294 15.97 -5.92 21.94
N ASP A 295 15.20 -6.98 21.72
CA ASP A 295 15.70 -8.24 21.18
C ASP A 295 16.06 -8.15 19.70
N ALA A 296 15.29 -7.40 18.89
CA ALA A 296 15.67 -7.10 17.51
C ALA A 296 16.98 -6.29 17.43
N ILE A 297 17.22 -5.36 18.37
CA ILE A 297 18.49 -4.63 18.49
C ILE A 297 19.64 -5.57 18.91
N LYS A 298 19.43 -6.49 19.86
CA LYS A 298 20.43 -7.51 20.23
C LYS A 298 20.79 -8.40 19.05
N LEU A 299 19.80 -8.87 18.29
CA LEU A 299 20.01 -9.72 17.13
C LEU A 299 20.78 -8.98 16.02
N SER A 300 20.40 -7.73 15.75
CA SER A 300 21.12 -6.85 14.81
C SER A 300 22.59 -6.61 15.20
N LYS A 301 22.88 -6.48 16.51
CA LYS A 301 24.24 -6.39 17.04
C LYS A 301 25.00 -7.72 16.85
N ALA A 302 24.37 -8.86 17.13
CA ALA A 302 24.97 -10.20 17.01
C ALA A 302 25.32 -10.57 15.56
N GLU A 303 24.45 -10.25 14.61
CA GLU A 303 24.65 -10.53 13.18
C GLU A 303 25.49 -9.46 12.44
N ASN A 304 25.94 -8.41 13.14
CA ASN A 304 26.70 -7.29 12.57
C ASN A 304 26.06 -6.71 11.30
N ALA A 305 24.74 -6.46 11.36
CA ALA A 305 23.95 -6.06 10.21
C ALA A 305 24.51 -4.81 9.49
N ILE A 306 24.62 -4.89 8.15
CA ILE A 306 25.18 -3.82 7.30
C ILE A 306 24.30 -2.55 7.34
N ASP A 307 22.97 -2.71 7.40
CA ASP A 307 22.01 -1.62 7.66
C ASP A 307 21.11 -2.02 8.86
N PRO A 308 21.55 -1.74 10.12
CA PRO A 308 20.81 -2.14 11.32
C PRO A 308 19.34 -1.66 11.35
N PRO A 309 19.00 -0.42 10.95
CA PRO A 309 17.61 0.02 10.83
C PRO A 309 16.71 -0.81 9.91
N ALA A 310 17.20 -1.22 8.73
CA ALA A 310 16.42 -2.06 7.81
C ALA A 310 16.28 -3.48 8.35
N TYR A 311 17.37 -4.02 8.92
CA TYR A 311 17.39 -5.33 9.57
C TYR A 311 16.38 -5.41 10.72
N ILE A 312 16.43 -4.48 11.69
CA ILE A 312 15.48 -4.40 12.81
C ILE A 312 14.03 -4.29 12.31
N SER A 313 13.80 -3.48 11.27
CA SER A 313 12.46 -3.35 10.66
C SER A 313 11.94 -4.66 10.05
N ALA A 314 12.83 -5.51 9.53
CA ALA A 314 12.47 -6.83 9.01
C ALA A 314 12.17 -7.81 10.15
N CYS A 315 13.02 -7.86 11.19
CA CYS A 315 12.79 -8.71 12.37
C CYS A 315 11.44 -8.42 13.04
N LEU A 316 11.12 -7.14 13.27
CA LEU A 316 9.86 -6.73 13.90
C LEU A 316 8.64 -7.04 13.03
N ARG A 317 8.75 -6.90 11.71
CA ARG A 317 7.69 -7.28 10.75
C ARG A 317 7.43 -8.78 10.77
N ASN A 318 8.49 -9.59 10.74
CA ASN A 318 8.40 -11.04 10.76
C ASN A 318 7.85 -11.54 12.11
N ALA A 319 8.24 -10.92 13.24
CA ALA A 319 7.69 -11.21 14.56
C ALA A 319 6.19 -10.91 14.62
N LYS A 320 5.75 -9.75 14.09
CA LYS A 320 4.32 -9.41 14.01
C LYS A 320 3.53 -10.39 13.13
N GLN A 321 4.03 -10.72 11.94
CA GLN A 321 3.39 -11.70 11.04
C GLN A 321 3.23 -13.07 11.70
N ARG A 322 4.23 -13.53 12.47
CA ARG A 322 4.11 -14.78 13.25
C ARG A 322 3.06 -14.66 14.35
N ALA A 323 3.04 -13.56 15.10
CA ALA A 323 2.06 -13.35 16.16
C ALA A 323 0.62 -13.25 15.64
N ASP A 324 0.41 -12.61 14.48
CA ASP A 324 -0.89 -12.52 13.83
C ASP A 324 -1.31 -13.88 13.25
N ALA A 325 -0.41 -14.62 12.58
CA ALA A 325 -0.71 -15.98 12.10
C ALA A 325 -1.08 -16.97 13.23
N THR A 326 -0.46 -16.85 14.42
CA THR A 326 -0.84 -17.66 15.59
C THR A 326 -2.24 -17.32 16.12
N LYS A 327 -2.67 -16.04 16.03
CA LYS A 327 -4.05 -15.64 16.38
C LYS A 327 -5.05 -16.15 15.36
N ASP A 328 -4.73 -16.07 14.07
CA ASP A 328 -5.59 -16.56 13.00
C ASP A 328 -5.79 -18.09 13.13
N ALA A 329 -4.70 -18.84 13.36
CA ALA A 329 -4.76 -20.28 13.63
C ALA A 329 -5.61 -20.61 14.86
N LYS A 330 -5.42 -19.88 15.98
CA LYS A 330 -6.23 -20.08 17.19
C LYS A 330 -7.72 -19.77 16.95
N THR A 331 -8.02 -18.72 16.19
CA THR A 331 -9.40 -18.35 15.83
C THR A 331 -10.07 -19.43 14.98
N VAL A 332 -9.36 -19.97 13.97
CA VAL A 332 -9.86 -21.07 13.14
C VAL A 332 -10.10 -22.34 13.97
N GLU A 333 -9.23 -22.63 14.95
CA GLU A 333 -9.47 -23.73 15.90
C GLU A 333 -10.65 -23.45 16.84
N ASP A 334 -10.83 -22.22 17.33
CA ASP A 334 -11.98 -21.84 18.17
C ASP A 334 -13.29 -21.96 17.38
N GLU A 335 -13.32 -21.56 16.10
CA GLU A 335 -14.46 -21.75 15.20
C GLU A 335 -14.73 -23.24 14.90
N ALA A 336 -13.70 -24.03 14.65
CA ALA A 336 -13.83 -25.48 14.45
C ALA A 336 -14.36 -26.19 15.70
N PHE A 337 -13.86 -25.81 16.88
CA PHE A 337 -14.33 -26.29 18.18
C PHE A 337 -15.80 -25.90 18.41
N ASN A 338 -16.17 -24.64 18.20
CA ASN A 338 -17.55 -24.15 18.34
C ASN A 338 -18.53 -24.82 17.37
N ARG A 339 -18.07 -25.15 16.15
CA ARG A 339 -18.86 -25.93 15.19
C ARG A 339 -19.06 -27.38 15.61
N ARG A 340 -18.10 -27.97 16.33
CA ARG A 340 -18.16 -29.34 16.85
C ARG A 340 -18.99 -29.44 18.12
N PHE A 341 -18.90 -28.44 18.99
CA PHE A 341 -19.56 -28.37 20.30
C PHE A 341 -20.29 -27.02 20.44
N PRO A 342 -21.52 -26.90 19.89
CA PRO A 342 -22.33 -25.69 19.99
C PRO A 342 -22.81 -25.44 21.44
N GLU A 343 -23.37 -24.25 21.68
CA GLU A 343 -23.79 -23.72 23.00
C GLU A 343 -25.00 -24.43 23.62
N ARG A 344 -24.85 -25.73 23.90
CA ARG A 344 -25.70 -26.46 24.85
C ARG A 344 -24.97 -26.53 26.18
N ILE A 345 -25.68 -26.26 27.28
CA ILE A 345 -25.15 -26.46 28.63
C ILE A 345 -24.98 -27.97 28.83
N LEU A 346 -23.75 -28.45 28.62
CA LEU A 346 -23.35 -29.83 28.89
C LEU A 346 -22.95 -29.96 30.36
N PRO A 347 -23.43 -30.98 31.09
CA PRO A 347 -22.87 -31.39 32.37
C PRO A 347 -21.36 -31.71 32.25
N GLU A 348 -20.58 -31.44 33.31
CA GLU A 348 -19.12 -31.63 33.28
C GLU A 348 -18.72 -33.10 33.07
N ASP A 349 -19.53 -34.03 33.57
CA ASP A 349 -19.41 -35.47 33.35
C ASP A 349 -19.70 -35.89 31.90
N GLU A 350 -20.72 -35.32 31.25
CA GLU A 350 -21.01 -35.55 29.81
C GLU A 350 -19.87 -34.97 28.94
N ALA A 351 -19.36 -33.79 29.28
CA ALA A 351 -18.27 -33.14 28.55
C ALA A 351 -16.95 -33.95 28.59
N ARG A 352 -16.58 -34.54 29.74
CA ARG A 352 -15.37 -35.38 29.88
C ARG A 352 -15.41 -36.69 29.09
N VAL A 353 -16.59 -37.16 28.72
CA VAL A 353 -16.74 -38.39 27.91
C VAL A 353 -16.75 -38.08 26.41
N LEU A 354 -17.17 -36.87 26.02
CA LEU A 354 -17.33 -36.47 24.61
C LEU A 354 -16.13 -35.69 24.01
N MET A 355 -15.21 -35.20 24.84
CA MET A 355 -14.10 -34.34 24.46
C MET A 355 -12.75 -34.98 24.82
N SER A 356 -11.69 -34.68 24.06
CA SER A 356 -10.32 -34.93 24.50
C SER A 356 -9.92 -34.00 25.66
N ASP A 357 -8.88 -34.35 26.44
CA ASP A 357 -8.44 -33.55 27.59
C ASP A 357 -8.18 -32.06 27.23
N ALA A 358 -7.56 -31.80 26.07
CA ALA A 358 -7.29 -30.44 25.59
C ALA A 358 -8.56 -29.68 25.17
N GLU A 359 -9.55 -30.37 24.61
CA GLU A 359 -10.87 -29.81 24.29
C GLU A 359 -11.70 -29.54 25.55
N PHE A 360 -11.57 -30.41 26.56
CA PHE A 360 -12.22 -30.26 27.85
C PHE A 360 -11.69 -29.06 28.64
N ASP A 361 -10.37 -28.85 28.67
CA ASP A 361 -9.76 -27.65 29.30
C ASP A 361 -10.17 -26.36 28.56
N ARG A 362 -10.31 -26.41 27.23
CA ARG A 362 -10.84 -25.30 26.40
C ARG A 362 -12.30 -25.00 26.74
N TRP A 363 -13.15 -26.03 26.84
CA TRP A 363 -14.55 -25.93 27.26
C TRP A 363 -14.70 -25.35 28.68
N LYS A 364 -13.89 -25.85 29.62
CA LYS A 364 -13.89 -25.40 31.03
C LYS A 364 -13.46 -23.94 31.16
N SER A 365 -12.48 -23.52 30.36
CA SER A 365 -12.04 -22.12 30.28
C SER A 365 -13.15 -21.19 29.77
N ARG A 366 -13.96 -21.63 28.79
CA ARG A 366 -15.15 -20.89 28.30
C ARG A 366 -16.21 -20.74 29.39
N GLN A 367 -16.57 -21.84 30.06
CA GLN A 367 -17.54 -21.83 31.17
C GLN A 367 -17.10 -20.92 32.33
N ALA A 368 -15.80 -20.82 32.61
CA ALA A 368 -15.26 -19.91 33.62
C ALA A 368 -15.33 -18.42 33.19
N ALA A 369 -15.17 -18.12 31.89
CA ALA A 369 -15.28 -16.76 31.37
C ALA A 369 -16.73 -16.24 31.39
N GLU A 370 -17.70 -17.10 31.05
CA GLU A 370 -19.12 -16.77 30.98
C GLU A 370 -19.77 -16.60 32.37
N ARG A 371 -19.19 -17.23 33.42
CA ARG A 371 -19.62 -17.08 34.82
C ARG A 371 -19.07 -15.82 35.52
N ARG A 372 -18.27 -14.98 34.86
CA ARG A 372 -17.78 -13.72 35.43
C ARG A 372 -18.83 -12.62 35.20
N PRO A 373 -19.46 -12.05 36.24
CA PRO A 373 -20.43 -10.97 36.05
C PRO A 373 -19.75 -9.71 35.49
N PRO A 374 -20.44 -8.90 34.67
CA PRO A 374 -19.93 -7.62 34.21
C PRO A 374 -19.75 -6.68 35.40
N ASN A 375 -18.60 -6.01 35.47
CA ASN A 375 -18.20 -5.16 36.59
C ASN A 375 -19.09 -3.91 36.67
N GLU A 376 -19.64 -3.63 37.86
CA GLU A 376 -20.50 -2.48 38.13
C GLU A 376 -19.70 -1.16 38.13
N THR A 377 -19.54 -0.54 36.97
CA THR A 377 -19.06 0.85 36.87
C THR A 377 -20.25 1.81 36.77
N GLY A 378 -20.82 2.17 37.91
CA GLY A 378 -21.91 3.16 37.98
C GLY A 378 -22.86 2.96 39.16
N ALA A 379 -22.36 3.00 40.39
CA ALA A 379 -23.19 3.15 41.59
C ALA A 379 -22.99 4.55 42.17
N GLU A 380 -24.09 5.29 42.23
CA GLU A 380 -24.17 6.68 42.68
C GLU A 380 -23.68 6.86 44.13
N GLN A 381 -22.90 7.92 44.37
CA GLN A 381 -22.74 8.46 45.72
C GLN A 381 -23.90 9.41 46.01
N GLU A 382 -25.07 8.85 46.37
CA GLU A 382 -26.12 9.62 47.03
C GLU A 382 -25.95 9.64 48.56
N HIS A 383 -26.52 10.68 49.17
CA HIS A 383 -26.37 11.06 50.56
C HIS A 383 -27.04 10.11 51.57
N SER A 384 -26.37 9.87 52.70
CA SER A 384 -26.90 9.72 54.08
C SER A 384 -25.67 9.63 55.02
N GLU A 385 -25.62 10.19 56.23
CA GLU A 385 -26.54 11.08 56.97
C GLU A 385 -25.70 11.96 57.92
#